data_AF-D5U221-F1
#
_entry.id   AF-D5U221-F1
#
_cell.length_a   1.000
_cell.length_b   1.000
_cell.length_c   1.000
_cell.angle_alpha   90.00
_cell.angle_beta   90.00
_cell.angle_gamma   90.00
#
_symmetry.space_group_name_H-M   'P 1'
#
loop_
_entity.id
_entity.type
_entity.pdbx_description
1 polymer ?
#
loop_
_entity_poly.entity_id
_entity_poly.type
_entity_poly.pdbx_seq_one_letter_code
_entity_poly.pdbx_strand_id
1 'polypeptide(L)'
;MFKHQIMITGLQRSWKIHHVSHQHGEESWVVGLLTSRGVYSIIALGIGNGGFYRLRKSGVKTYYVPVEMVAENLEPLGKAVEMFLNNLLEEALDQRKLD
;
A
#
# COMPACT_ATOMS: atom_id res chain seq x y z
N MET A 1 -18.31 -13.76 -10.77
CA MET A 1 -17.55 -14.32 -9.61
C MET A 1 -16.30 -13.47 -9.45
N PHE A 2 -16.35 -12.41 -8.62
CA PHE A 2 -15.29 -11.41 -8.53
C PHE A 2 -14.27 -11.78 -7.46
N LYS A 3 -13.06 -12.21 -7.88
CA LYS A 3 -11.92 -12.39 -6.98
C LYS A 3 -11.27 -11.03 -6.74
N HIS A 4 -11.63 -10.34 -5.66
CA HIS A 4 -10.93 -9.15 -5.21
C HIS A 4 -9.73 -9.59 -4.37
N GLN A 5 -8.51 -9.46 -4.90
CA GLN A 5 -7.29 -9.70 -4.15
C GLN A 5 -6.80 -8.37 -3.58
N ILE A 6 -6.86 -8.23 -2.25
CA ILE A 6 -6.43 -7.04 -1.50
C ILE A 6 -5.01 -7.33 -0.99
N MET A 7 -4.05 -6.47 -1.34
CA MET A 7 -2.68 -6.54 -0.81
C MET A 7 -2.41 -5.30 0.04
N ILE A 8 -2.08 -5.51 1.32
CA ILE A 8 -1.82 -4.45 2.28
C ILE A 8 -0.33 -4.46 2.56
N THR A 9 0.35 -3.39 2.17
CA THR A 9 1.78 -3.24 2.40
C THR A 9 1.98 -2.49 3.71
N GLY A 10 2.05 -3.27 4.78
CA GLY A 10 2.40 -2.81 6.13
C GLY A 10 2.68 -4.00 7.02
N LEU A 11 3.88 -4.60 6.93
CA LEU A 11 4.39 -5.45 8.01
C LEU A 11 5.91 -5.67 7.93
N GLN A 12 6.61 -5.06 8.87
CA GLN A 12 7.93 -5.45 9.31
C GLN A 12 7.79 -6.72 10.17
N ARG A 13 7.78 -7.92 9.55
CA ARG A 13 8.27 -9.18 10.15
C ARG A 13 8.13 -10.38 9.21
N SER A 14 9.27 -11.03 8.99
CA SER A 14 9.43 -12.45 8.63
C SER A 14 8.83 -12.92 7.29
N TRP A 15 9.09 -12.19 6.22
CA TRP A 15 9.47 -12.80 4.95
C TRP A 15 10.83 -12.22 4.60
N LYS A 16 11.74 -12.98 3.99
CA LYS A 16 13.00 -12.45 3.43
C LYS A 16 12.65 -11.49 2.28
N ILE A 17 12.15 -10.31 2.62
CA ILE A 17 12.17 -9.15 1.74
C ILE A 17 13.61 -8.68 1.87
N HIS A 18 14.41 -8.88 0.81
CA HIS A 18 15.67 -8.17 0.69
C HIS A 18 15.38 -6.72 1.07
N HIS A 19 16.08 -6.17 2.06
CA HIS A 19 16.04 -4.73 2.31
C HIS A 19 16.47 -4.08 0.99
N VAL A 20 15.51 -3.59 0.22
CA VAL A 20 15.78 -2.92 -1.04
C VAL A 20 15.98 -1.46 -0.66
N SER A 21 17.25 -1.14 -0.44
CA SER A 21 17.72 0.16 0.00
C SER A 21 17.66 1.13 -1.18
N HIS A 22 16.61 1.93 -1.27
CA HIS A 22 16.55 3.22 -2.00
C HIS A 22 17.43 3.29 -3.28
N GLN A 23 17.33 2.31 -4.19
CA GLN A 23 17.89 2.49 -5.53
C GLN A 23 16.82 3.08 -6.43
N HIS A 24 17.18 4.16 -7.12
CA HIS A 24 16.39 4.80 -8.17
C HIS A 24 15.89 3.74 -9.18
N GLY A 25 14.65 3.25 -9.02
CA GLY A 25 14.04 2.24 -9.89
C GLY A 25 13.20 1.16 -9.20
N GLU A 26 13.36 0.94 -7.89
CA GLU A 26 12.74 -0.18 -7.18
C GLU A 26 11.22 -0.05 -7.00
N GLU A 27 10.72 1.18 -6.84
CA GLU A 27 9.28 1.45 -6.82
C GLU A 27 8.60 0.94 -8.11
N SER A 28 9.32 0.94 -9.24
CA SER A 28 8.81 0.39 -10.50
C SER A 28 8.60 -1.12 -10.47
N TRP A 29 9.44 -1.85 -9.73
CA TRP A 29 9.35 -3.31 -9.65
C TRP A 29 8.17 -3.74 -8.78
N VAL A 30 7.98 -3.08 -7.64
CA VAL A 30 6.84 -3.35 -6.75
C VAL A 30 5.52 -3.04 -7.47
N VAL A 31 5.43 -1.92 -8.18
CA VAL A 31 4.24 -1.60 -8.98
C VAL A 31 4.00 -2.64 -10.08
N GLY A 32 5.02 -3.03 -10.82
CA GLY A 32 4.91 -4.07 -11.86
C GLY A 32 4.41 -5.40 -11.30
N LEU A 33 4.93 -5.80 -10.14
CA LEU A 33 4.53 -7.01 -9.45
C LEU A 33 3.07 -6.97 -8.99
N LEU A 34 2.64 -5.86 -8.40
CA LEU A 34 1.25 -5.64 -7.98
C LEU A 34 0.29 -5.72 -9.16
N THR A 35 0.60 -5.01 -10.24
CA THR A 35 -0.23 -5.03 -11.46
C THR A 35 -0.25 -6.42 -12.11
N SER A 36 0.88 -7.13 -12.16
CA SER A 36 0.92 -8.50 -12.71
C SER A 36 0.07 -9.51 -11.93
N ARG A 37 -0.22 -9.22 -10.65
CA ARG A 37 -1.08 -10.03 -9.79
C ARG A 37 -2.55 -9.62 -9.86
N GLY A 38 -2.90 -8.64 -10.68
CA GLY A 38 -4.27 -8.14 -10.78
C GLY A 38 -4.74 -7.45 -9.51
N VAL A 39 -3.83 -6.80 -8.77
CA VAL A 39 -4.19 -6.02 -7.59
C VAL A 39 -4.95 -4.78 -8.04
N TYR A 40 -6.15 -4.57 -7.50
CA TYR A 40 -7.00 -3.41 -7.79
C TYR A 40 -6.86 -2.29 -6.75
N SER A 41 -6.52 -2.65 -5.52
CA SER A 41 -6.41 -1.71 -4.41
C SER A 41 -5.24 -2.09 -3.51
N ILE A 42 -4.54 -1.08 -3.00
CA ILE A 42 -3.52 -1.23 -1.96
C ILE A 42 -3.87 -0.37 -0.75
N ILE A 43 -3.50 -0.86 0.44
CA ILE A 43 -3.49 -0.05 1.66
C ILE A 43 -2.03 0.16 2.05
N ALA A 44 -1.65 1.41 2.21
CA ALA A 44 -0.28 1.83 2.48
C ALA A 44 -0.22 2.78 3.70
N LEU A 45 0.93 2.82 4.35
CA LEU A 45 1.22 3.83 5.36
C LEU A 45 1.74 5.13 4.72
N GLY A 46 2.48 4.98 3.62
CA GLY A 46 2.97 6.05 2.77
C GLY A 46 3.48 5.48 1.45
N ILE A 47 3.60 6.34 0.44
CA ILE A 47 4.15 6.03 -0.88
C ILE A 47 4.80 7.27 -1.47
N GLY A 48 5.93 7.08 -2.15
CA GLY A 48 6.60 8.13 -2.91
C GLY A 48 5.81 8.55 -4.15
N ASN A 49 6.15 9.74 -4.67
CA ASN A 49 5.54 10.32 -5.87
C ASN A 49 5.59 9.35 -7.06
N GLY A 50 6.76 8.74 -7.34
CA GLY A 50 6.95 7.81 -8.45
C GLY A 50 6.03 6.59 -8.37
N GLY A 51 6.00 5.92 -7.22
CA GLY A 51 5.10 4.80 -6.96
C GLY A 51 3.63 5.18 -7.06
N PHE A 52 3.22 6.30 -6.47
CA PHE A 52 1.83 6.76 -6.46
C PHE A 52 1.26 6.96 -7.87
N TYR A 53 1.95 7.77 -8.69
CA TYR A 53 1.45 8.05 -10.04
C TYR A 53 1.49 6.83 -10.94
N ARG A 54 2.44 5.90 -10.76
CA ARG A 54 2.48 4.65 -11.53
C ARG A 54 1.31 3.74 -11.17
N LEU A 55 1.01 3.56 -9.88
CA LEU A 55 -0.15 2.78 -9.44
C LEU A 55 -1.46 3.39 -9.96
N ARG A 56 -1.61 4.72 -9.81
CA ARG A 56 -2.77 5.44 -10.30
C ARG A 56 -2.95 5.30 -11.82
N LYS A 57 -1.86 5.41 -12.58
CA LYS A 57 -1.88 5.20 -14.05
C LYS A 57 -2.25 3.76 -14.42
N SER A 58 -1.86 2.78 -13.60
CA SER A 58 -2.25 1.37 -13.76
C SER A 58 -3.68 1.06 -13.28
N GLY A 59 -4.43 2.05 -12.79
CA GLY A 59 -5.78 1.87 -12.26
C GLY A 59 -5.83 1.23 -10.87
N VAL A 60 -4.69 1.14 -10.18
CA VAL A 60 -4.62 0.62 -8.81
C VAL A 60 -4.95 1.75 -7.84
N LYS A 61 -5.98 1.55 -7.03
CA LYS A 61 -6.42 2.48 -6.01
C LYS A 61 -5.53 2.40 -4.79
N THR A 62 -5.15 3.55 -4.24
CA THR A 62 -4.31 3.61 -3.03
C THR A 62 -5.14 4.15 -1.89
N TYR A 63 -4.98 3.58 -0.70
CA TYR A 63 -5.66 4.00 0.53
C TYR A 63 -4.61 4.17 1.62
N TYR A 64 -4.71 5.25 2.40
CA TYR A 64 -3.80 5.45 3.52
C TYR A 64 -4.44 5.11 4.85
N VAL A 65 -3.69 4.41 5.70
CA VAL A 65 -4.04 4.28 7.11
C VAL A 65 -3.86 5.63 7.81
N PRO A 66 -4.74 6.01 8.77
CA PRO A 66 -4.54 7.20 9.60
C PRO A 66 -3.20 7.17 10.34
N VAL A 67 -2.55 8.33 10.47
CA VAL A 67 -1.19 8.43 11.05
C VAL A 67 -1.20 8.07 12.53
N GLU A 68 -2.30 8.36 13.21
CA GLU A 68 -2.54 8.03 14.62
C GLU A 68 -2.44 6.52 14.87
N MET A 69 -2.88 5.71 13.91
CA MET A 69 -2.77 4.25 13.99
C MET A 69 -1.35 3.73 13.78
N VAL A 70 -0.49 4.50 13.12
CA VAL A 70 0.92 4.15 12.93
C VAL A 70 1.71 4.34 14.22
N ALA A 71 1.31 5.31 15.06
CA ALA A 71 1.96 5.61 16.33
C ALA A 71 1.63 4.62 17.47
N GLU A 72 0.47 3.95 17.42
CA GLU A 72 -0.06 3.16 18.54
C GLU A 72 0.47 1.71 18.66
N ASN A 73 1.51 1.31 17.90
CA ASN A 73 2.20 0.01 18.04
C ASN A 73 1.32 -1.26 17.95
N LEU A 74 0.07 -1.18 17.44
CA LEU A 74 -0.86 -2.31 17.37
C LEU A 74 -1.31 -2.66 15.95
N GLU A 75 -1.53 -3.96 15.74
CA GLU A 75 -1.65 -4.70 14.47
C GLU A 75 -2.21 -3.88 13.28
N PRO A 76 -1.32 -3.26 12.47
CA PRO A 76 -1.71 -2.33 11.42
C PRO A 76 -2.43 -3.02 10.25
N LEU A 77 -2.36 -4.35 10.17
CA LEU A 77 -2.95 -5.10 9.08
C LEU A 77 -4.45 -5.37 9.29
N GLY A 78 -4.82 -6.03 10.39
CA GLY A 78 -6.21 -6.44 10.65
C GLY A 78 -7.16 -5.24 10.68
N LYS A 79 -6.79 -4.21 11.45
CA LYS A 79 -7.59 -2.98 11.56
C LYS A 79 -7.66 -2.22 10.23
N ALA A 80 -6.57 -2.19 9.44
CA ALA A 80 -6.60 -1.57 8.12
C ALA A 80 -7.51 -2.32 7.12
N VAL A 81 -7.51 -3.66 7.15
CA VAL A 81 -8.48 -4.47 6.39
C VAL A 81 -9.90 -4.09 6.80
N GLU A 82 -10.19 -4.08 8.11
CA GLU A 82 -11.53 -3.77 8.62
C GLU A 82 -11.98 -2.37 8.19
N MET A 83 -11.12 -1.36 8.32
CA MET A 83 -11.43 -0.02 7.87
C MET A 83 -11.71 0.04 6.36
N PHE A 84 -10.92 -0.67 5.56
CA PHE A 84 -11.15 -0.75 4.12
C PHE A 84 -12.49 -1.42 3.78
N LEU A 85 -12.80 -2.56 4.40
CA LEU A 85 -14.05 -3.29 4.18
C LEU A 85 -15.28 -2.49 4.64
N ASN A 86 -15.12 -1.62 5.65
CA ASN A 86 -16.18 -0.75 6.15
C ASN A 86 -16.22 0.63 5.46
N ASN A 87 -15.46 0.85 4.36
CA ASN A 87 -15.36 2.13 3.66
C ASN A 87 -14.92 3.32 4.54
N LEU A 88 -14.13 3.05 5.58
CA LEU A 88 -13.57 4.05 6.49
C LEU A 88 -12.21 4.59 6.01
N LEU A 89 -11.64 4.03 4.95
CA LEU A 89 -10.44 4.56 4.31
C LEU A 89 -10.82 5.34 3.05
N GLU A 90 -10.30 6.57 2.95
CA GLU A 90 -10.44 7.38 1.75
C GLU A 90 -9.39 7.01 0.70
N GLU A 91 -9.81 7.02 -0.56
CA GLU A 91 -8.89 6.85 -1.68
C GLU A 91 -7.91 8.03 -1.73
N ALA A 92 -6.63 7.71 -1.77
CA ALA A 92 -5.56 8.68 -1.80
C ALA A 92 -5.62 9.51 -3.09
N LEU A 93 -5.69 10.83 -2.92
CA LEU A 93 -5.64 11.79 -4.04
C LEU A 93 -4.21 12.18 -4.43
N ASP A 94 -3.26 12.03 -3.50
CA ASP A 94 -1.87 12.41 -3.68
C ASP A 94 -0.90 11.49 -2.90
N GLN A 95 0.41 11.63 -3.13
CA GLN A 95 1.44 10.91 -2.37
C GLN A 95 1.43 11.29 -0.87
N ARG A 96 1.87 10.37 -0.02
CA ARG A 96 2.11 10.60 1.40
C ARG A 96 3.47 10.02 1.77
N LYS A 97 4.39 10.86 2.24
CA LYS A 97 5.62 10.40 2.88
C LYS A 97 5.41 10.40 4.39
N LEU A 98 5.89 9.37 5.05
CA LEU A 98 6.05 9.38 6.50
C LEU A 98 7.49 9.81 6.76
N ASP A 99 7.65 10.92 7.48
CA ASP A 99 8.94 11.46 7.90
C ASP A 99 9.50 10.68 9.11
#